data_AF-A0A7X5UZY5-F1
#
_entry.id   AF-A0A7X5UZY5-F1
#
_cell.length_a   1.000
_cell.length_b   1.000
_cell.length_c   1.000
_cell.angle_alpha   90.00
_cell.angle_beta   90.00
_cell.angle_gamma   90.00
#
_symmetry.space_group_name_H-M   'P 1'
#
loop_
_entity.id
_entity.type
_entity.pdbx_description
1 polymer ?
#
loop_
_entity_poly.entity_id
_entity_poly.type
_entity_poly.pdbx_seq_one_letter_code
_entity_poly.pdbx_strand_id
1 'polypeptide(L)'
;MPRFIAALAAATLLAVPALAEGRPERSATVRHADLDLNSAAGRAALDRRLAAATEQVCGSYAGADQDEAGRIQRCRATVERDVGRQLAARWGAARVARR
;
A
#
# COMPACT_ATOMS: atom_id res chain seq x y z
N MET A 1 -55.95 -28.75 9.36
CA MET A 1 -54.53 -28.65 9.80
C MET A 1 -53.79 -29.78 9.09
N PRO A 2 -52.62 -29.59 8.42
CA PRO A 2 -51.52 -28.70 8.79
C PRO A 2 -51.08 -27.71 7.68
N ARG A 3 -50.30 -26.71 8.11
CA ARG A 3 -49.74 -25.61 7.33
C ARG A 3 -48.36 -26.03 6.80
N PHE A 4 -48.16 -26.03 5.49
CA PHE A 4 -46.83 -26.17 4.90
C PHE A 4 -46.19 -24.79 4.79
N ILE A 5 -45.42 -24.41 5.81
CA ILE A 5 -44.54 -23.24 5.75
C ILE A 5 -43.22 -23.74 5.17
N ALA A 6 -43.01 -23.49 3.88
CA ALA A 6 -41.72 -23.69 3.23
C ALA A 6 -40.75 -22.62 3.75
N ALA A 7 -39.83 -23.01 4.62
CA ALA A 7 -38.75 -22.15 5.10
C ALA A 7 -37.71 -21.98 3.97
N LEU A 8 -37.66 -20.80 3.36
CA LEU A 8 -36.50 -20.40 2.56
C LEU A 8 -35.32 -20.14 3.51
N ALA A 9 -34.36 -21.06 3.54
CA ALA A 9 -33.07 -20.86 4.18
C ALA A 9 -32.27 -19.84 3.36
N ALA A 10 -32.34 -18.57 3.73
CA ALA A 10 -31.43 -17.54 3.23
C ALA A 10 -30.05 -17.77 3.86
N ALA A 11 -29.17 -18.47 3.16
CA ALA A 11 -27.76 -18.54 3.49
C ALA A 11 -27.13 -17.17 3.22
N THR A 12 -27.17 -16.28 4.21
CA THR A 12 -26.40 -15.04 4.19
C THR A 12 -24.93 -15.40 4.31
N LEU A 13 -24.24 -15.48 3.17
CA LEU A 13 -22.79 -15.44 3.09
C LEU A 13 -22.34 -14.10 3.68
N LEU A 14 -22.05 -14.10 4.98
CA LEU A 14 -21.35 -13.01 5.64
C LEU A 14 -19.94 -13.01 5.05
N ALA A 15 -19.71 -12.14 4.06
CA ALA A 15 -18.38 -11.76 3.63
C ALA A 15 -17.70 -11.07 4.80
N VAL A 16 -17.06 -11.85 5.68
CA VAL A 16 -16.24 -11.33 6.76
C VAL A 16 -15.09 -10.59 6.09
N PRO A 17 -14.95 -9.26 6.25
CA PRO A 17 -13.77 -8.61 5.76
C PRO A 17 -12.60 -9.21 6.54
N ALA A 18 -11.54 -9.61 5.85
CA ALA A 18 -10.30 -9.99 6.51
C ALA A 18 -9.71 -8.70 7.11
N LEU A 19 -10.09 -8.39 8.34
CA LEU A 19 -9.45 -7.34 9.14
C LEU A 19 -8.04 -7.84 9.41
N ALA A 20 -7.07 -7.34 8.63
CA ALA A 20 -5.66 -7.54 8.91
C ALA A 20 -5.40 -7.04 10.33
N GLU A 21 -5.00 -7.95 11.24
CA GLU A 21 -4.75 -7.65 12.64
C GLU A 21 -3.76 -6.48 12.78
N GLY A 22 -4.30 -5.34 13.23
CA GLY A 22 -3.72 -4.38 14.17
C GLY A 22 -2.22 -4.21 14.26
N ARG A 23 -1.47 -4.20 13.14
CA ARG A 23 -0.16 -3.56 13.13
C ARG A 23 -0.43 -2.05 13.15
N PRO A 24 0.20 -1.26 14.04
CA PRO A 24 0.10 0.20 13.94
C PRO A 24 0.36 0.57 12.49
N GLU A 25 -0.61 1.24 11.86
CA GLU A 25 -0.51 1.80 10.51
C GLU A 25 0.69 2.75 10.52
N ARG A 26 1.89 2.20 10.25
CA ARG A 26 3.12 2.97 10.19
C ARG A 26 3.02 3.77 8.89
N SER A 27 2.54 5.00 9.01
CA SER A 27 2.45 5.94 7.90
C SER A 27 3.60 6.94 8.00
N ALA A 28 4.32 7.16 6.89
CA ALA A 28 5.33 8.20 6.79
C ALA A 28 4.87 9.29 5.81
N THR A 29 4.95 10.55 6.21
CA THR A 29 4.62 11.68 5.33
C THR A 29 5.86 12.14 4.58
N VAL A 30 5.84 12.07 3.25
CA VAL A 30 6.94 12.52 2.38
C VAL A 30 6.65 13.90 1.81
N ARG A 31 7.41 14.90 2.27
CA ARG A 31 7.33 16.26 1.73
C ARG A 31 8.02 16.33 0.36
N HIS A 32 7.32 16.91 -0.60
CA HIS A 32 7.74 17.00 -2.01
C HIS A 32 7.53 18.38 -2.63
N ALA A 33 6.94 19.33 -1.89
CA ALA A 33 6.61 20.67 -2.41
C ALA A 33 7.87 21.51 -2.76
N ASP A 34 9.03 21.13 -2.23
CA ASP A 34 10.33 21.74 -2.47
C ASP A 34 11.06 21.15 -3.69
N LEU A 35 10.53 20.07 -4.29
CA LEU A 35 11.17 19.39 -5.42
C LEU A 35 10.51 19.78 -6.74
N ASP A 36 11.33 20.16 -7.73
CA ASP A 36 10.85 20.26 -9.11
C ASP A 36 10.79 18.87 -9.76
N LEU A 37 9.60 18.29 -9.74
CA LEU A 37 9.33 16.97 -10.30
C LEU A 37 9.23 16.95 -11.83
N ASN A 38 9.31 18.10 -12.50
CA ASN A 38 9.48 18.16 -13.95
C ASN A 38 10.94 17.88 -14.36
N SER A 39 11.89 18.06 -13.44
CA SER A 39 13.29 17.73 -13.65
C SER A 39 13.59 16.27 -13.32
N ALA A 40 14.57 15.67 -14.00
CA ALA A 40 15.07 14.34 -13.64
C ALA A 40 15.68 14.33 -12.22
N ALA A 41 16.35 15.41 -11.83
CA ALA A 41 16.97 15.54 -10.51
C ALA A 41 15.94 15.57 -9.37
N GLY A 42 14.84 16.30 -9.53
CA GLY A 42 13.77 16.37 -8.51
C GLY A 42 13.00 15.06 -8.39
N ARG A 43 12.79 14.33 -9.50
CA ARG A 43 12.24 12.96 -9.45
C ARG A 43 13.18 12.03 -8.70
N ALA A 44 14.47 11.99 -9.04
CA ALA A 44 15.43 11.17 -8.32
C ALA A 44 15.53 11.53 -6.82
N ALA A 45 15.37 12.81 -6.46
CA ALA A 45 15.33 13.24 -5.06
C ALA A 45 14.09 12.72 -4.32
N LEU A 46 12.91 12.77 -4.96
CA LEU A 46 11.68 12.21 -4.42
C LEU A 46 11.84 10.70 -4.19
N ASP A 47 12.45 10.00 -5.14
CA ASP A 47 12.64 8.55 -5.12
C ASP A 47 13.48 8.12 -3.92
N ARG A 48 14.57 8.85 -3.65
CA ARG A 48 15.39 8.63 -2.46
C ARG A 48 14.60 8.86 -1.17
N ARG A 49 13.77 9.91 -1.12
CA ARG A 49 12.91 10.18 0.04
C ARG A 49 11.88 9.08 0.25
N LEU A 50 11.30 8.59 -0.84
CA LEU A 50 10.33 7.50 -0.77
C LEU A 50 10.97 6.19 -0.33
N ALA A 51 12.19 5.89 -0.80
CA ALA A 51 12.94 4.71 -0.36
C ALA A 51 13.20 4.78 1.16
N ALA A 52 13.64 5.93 1.67
CA ALA A 52 13.85 6.13 3.10
C ALA A 52 12.54 6.00 3.91
N ALA A 53 11.44 6.58 3.44
CA ALA A 53 10.13 6.45 4.08
C ALA A 53 9.63 5.00 4.07
N THR A 54 9.82 4.30 2.96
CA THR A 54 9.49 2.88 2.82
C THR A 54 10.28 2.03 3.81
N GLU A 55 11.56 2.33 4.02
CA GLU A 55 12.39 1.65 5.01
C GLU A 55 11.93 1.94 6.45
N GLN A 56 11.49 3.16 6.75
CA GLN A 56 10.90 3.50 8.06
C GLN A 56 9.59 2.73 8.35
N VAL A 57 8.77 2.51 7.31
CA VAL A 57 7.48 1.83 7.43
C VAL A 57 7.65 0.31 7.46
N CYS A 58 8.35 -0.23 6.45
CA CYS A 58 8.45 -1.67 6.21
C CYS A 58 9.64 -2.33 6.90
N GLY A 59 10.65 -1.55 7.33
CA GLY A 59 11.90 -2.05 7.87
C GLY A 59 13.03 -2.16 6.83
N SER A 60 14.22 -2.43 7.35
CA SER A 60 15.44 -2.66 6.58
C SER A 60 15.68 -4.15 6.36
N TYR A 61 16.30 -4.51 5.24
CA TYR A 61 16.79 -5.87 5.02
C TYR A 61 18.08 -6.16 5.81
N ALA A 62 18.71 -5.14 6.40
CA ALA A 62 19.93 -5.31 7.18
C ALA A 62 19.67 -6.22 8.40
N GLY A 63 20.23 -7.42 8.39
CA GLY A 63 20.04 -8.41 9.46
C GLY A 63 18.71 -9.16 9.42
N ALA A 64 17.93 -9.03 8.35
CA ALA A 64 16.68 -9.77 8.18
C ALA A 64 16.94 -11.24 7.84
N ASP A 65 16.22 -12.16 8.49
CA ASP A 65 16.14 -13.55 8.07
C ASP A 65 15.21 -13.71 6.84
N GLN A 66 15.02 -14.94 6.35
CA GLN A 66 14.22 -15.20 5.15
C GLN A 66 12.72 -14.84 5.31
N ASP A 67 12.16 -15.06 6.50
CA ASP A 67 10.75 -14.79 6.79
C ASP A 67 10.52 -13.28 6.95
N GLU A 68 11.43 -12.61 7.66
CA GLU A 68 11.52 -11.16 7.81
C GLU A 68 11.66 -10.49 6.43
N ALA A 69 12.57 -10.97 5.57
CA ALA A 69 12.77 -10.48 4.22
C ALA A 69 11.51 -10.65 3.37
N GLY A 70 10.84 -11.80 3.43
CA GLY A 70 9.57 -12.02 2.75
C GLY A 70 8.48 -11.05 3.20
N ARG A 71 8.41 -10.74 4.50
CA ARG A 71 7.48 -9.75 5.06
C ARG A 71 7.81 -8.33 4.59
N ILE A 72 9.08 -7.95 4.62
CA ILE A 72 9.54 -6.63 4.13
C ILE A 72 9.20 -6.49 2.65
N GLN A 73 9.49 -7.50 1.83
CA GLN A 73 9.21 -7.47 0.39
C GLN A 73 7.72 -7.26 0.10
N ARG A 74 6.83 -8.01 0.78
CA ARG A 74 5.37 -7.83 0.63
C ARG A 74 4.90 -6.43 1.06
N CYS A 75 5.50 -5.89 2.11
CA CYS A 75 5.22 -4.52 2.56
C CYS A 75 5.65 -3.50 1.50
N ARG A 76 6.88 -3.58 1.01
CA ARG A 76 7.42 -2.67 -0.02
C ARG A 76 6.59 -2.69 -1.30
N ALA A 77 6.21 -3.87 -1.79
CA ALA A 77 5.33 -4.02 -2.96
C ALA A 77 3.93 -3.40 -2.74
N THR A 78 3.46 -3.35 -1.50
CA THR A 78 2.19 -2.68 -1.17
C THR A 78 2.37 -1.17 -1.14
N VAL A 79 3.45 -0.67 -0.52
CA VAL A 79 3.79 0.75 -0.49
C VAL A 79 4.02 1.29 -1.91
N GLU A 80 4.74 0.58 -2.77
CA GLU A 80 4.99 0.98 -4.15
C GLU A 80 3.70 1.15 -4.95
N ARG A 81 2.75 0.21 -4.81
CA ARG A 81 1.43 0.31 -5.44
C ARG A 81 0.66 1.52 -4.91
N ASP A 82 0.67 1.72 -3.60
CA ASP A 82 -0.06 2.83 -2.99
C ASP A 82 0.50 4.19 -3.42
N VAL A 83 1.82 4.32 -3.38
CA VAL A 83 2.51 5.51 -3.86
C VAL A 83 2.22 5.74 -5.33
N GLY A 84 2.31 4.72 -6.18
CA GLY A 84 1.95 4.81 -7.59
C GLY A 84 0.54 5.40 -7.81
N ARG A 85 -0.45 4.97 -7.01
CA ARG A 85 -1.80 5.55 -7.04
C ARG A 85 -1.81 7.01 -6.60
N GLN A 86 -1.12 7.35 -5.52
CA GLN A 86 -1.06 8.73 -5.01
C GLN A 86 -0.37 9.68 -6.01
N LEU A 87 0.73 9.25 -6.63
CA LEU A 87 1.43 10.03 -7.65
C LEU A 87 0.57 10.17 -8.91
N ALA A 88 -0.12 9.12 -9.33
CA ALA A 88 -1.02 9.18 -10.48
C ALA A 88 -2.21 10.12 -10.22
N ALA A 89 -2.78 10.11 -9.01
CA ALA A 89 -3.85 11.02 -8.62
C ALA A 89 -3.39 12.49 -8.57
N ARG A 90 -2.15 12.74 -8.13
CA ARG A 90 -1.61 14.11 -8.00
C ARG A 90 -1.07 14.68 -9.31
N TRP A 91 -0.48 13.86 -10.19
CA TRP A 91 0.26 14.32 -11.37
C TRP A 91 -0.21 13.75 -12.71
N GLY A 92 -1.17 12.82 -12.69
CA GLY A 92 -1.64 12.08 -13.86
C GLY A 92 -0.77 10.86 -14.19
N ALA A 93 -1.41 9.79 -14.66
CA ALA A 93 -0.76 8.51 -14.99
C ALA A 93 0.37 8.65 -16.03
N ALA A 94 0.24 9.60 -16.97
CA ALA A 94 1.22 9.85 -18.03
C ALA A 94 2.58 10.39 -17.54
N ARG A 95 2.65 10.92 -16.32
CA ARG A 95 3.89 11.43 -15.70
C ARG A 95 4.56 10.37 -14.83
N VAL A 96 3.77 9.49 -14.22
CA VAL A 96 4.25 8.31 -13.47
C VAL A 96 4.88 7.27 -14.40
N ALA A 97 4.29 7.05 -15.59
CA ALA A 97 4.81 6.09 -16.57
C ALA A 97 6.13 6.50 -17.25
N ARG A 98 6.56 7.76 -17.08
CA ARG A 98 7.85 8.31 -17.61
C ARG A 98 8.97 8.33 -16.58
N ARG A 99 8.72 7.80 -15.38
CA ARG A 99 9.69 7.65 -14.30
C ARG A 99 10.39 6.31 -14.42
#